data_AF-A0A1A8VMH2-F1
#
_entry.id   AF-A0A1A8VMH2-F1
#
_cell.length_a   1.000
_cell.length_b   1.000
_cell.length_c   1.000
_cell.angle_alpha   90.00
_cell.angle_beta   90.00
_cell.angle_gamma   90.00
#
_symmetry.space_group_name_H-M   'P 1'
#
loop_
_entity.id
_entity.type
_entity.pdbx_description
1 polymer ?
#
loop_
_entity_poly.entity_id
_entity_poly.type
_entity_poly.pdbx_seq_one_letter_code
_entity_poly.pdbx_strand_id
1 'polypeptide(L)'
;MSFSGELGDAQYLHELLSRVNVNNVTEKKSKYDVHDTKYYHSYVSRLFYNRKNKIDPLFNTIIIAGVNSQEYDDNDKNILLFSDNIKKEEAYKDIDKNDLYIGFVDMHGTNFAADYITTGYARYFALTLLRNQYKDNMTEDEARTLINECLRILYFRDTTASNKIQIVKVTSKGVEYEQPYILACELNSDKYVYPSTMLPSTGCMW
;
A
#
# COMPACT_ATOMS: atom_id res chain seq x y z
N MET A 1 4.44 -1.51 5.67
CA MET A 1 3.17 -2.26 5.82
C MET A 1 2.01 -1.28 5.73
N SER A 2 0.86 -1.71 5.26
CA SER A 2 -0.38 -0.93 5.27
C SER A 2 -1.51 -1.73 5.92
N PHE A 3 -2.47 -1.01 6.49
CA PHE A 3 -3.57 -1.56 7.27
C PHE A 3 -4.91 -1.25 6.61
N SER A 4 -5.87 -2.15 6.76
CA SER A 4 -7.26 -1.96 6.35
C SER A 4 -8.15 -2.73 7.33
N GLY A 5 -9.10 -2.04 7.95
CA GLY A 5 -9.94 -2.60 9.01
C GLY A 5 -9.91 -1.72 10.25
N GLU A 6 -9.80 -2.34 11.43
CA GLU A 6 -9.82 -1.66 12.72
C GLU A 6 -8.48 -0.99 13.08
N LEU A 7 -8.53 0.33 13.33
CA LEU A 7 -7.36 1.14 13.64
C LEU A 7 -6.71 0.80 14.98
N GLY A 8 -7.49 0.45 16.01
CA GLY A 8 -6.95 0.11 17.34
C GLY A 8 -6.02 -1.10 17.28
N ASP A 9 -6.49 -2.17 16.64
CA ASP A 9 -5.67 -3.37 16.37
C ASP A 9 -4.45 -3.07 15.49
N ALA A 10 -4.59 -2.13 14.54
CA ALA A 10 -3.50 -1.74 13.65
C ALA A 10 -2.37 -1.03 14.41
N GLN A 11 -2.70 -0.18 15.40
CA GLN A 11 -1.72 0.47 16.27
C GLN A 11 -0.94 -0.58 17.08
N TYR A 12 -1.64 -1.54 17.68
CA TYR A 12 -1.01 -2.65 18.41
C TYR A 12 -0.02 -3.43 17.52
N LEU A 13 -0.43 -3.76 16.28
CA LEU A 13 0.43 -4.46 15.34
C LEU A 13 1.64 -3.63 14.90
N HIS A 14 1.46 -2.33 14.72
CA HIS A 14 2.55 -1.42 14.38
C HIS A 14 3.61 -1.40 15.48
N GLU A 15 3.21 -1.25 16.75
CA GLU A 15 4.13 -1.27 17.89
C GLU A 15 4.87 -2.59 18.02
N LEU A 16 4.15 -3.70 17.85
CA LEU A 16 4.71 -5.05 17.94
C LEU A 16 5.76 -5.29 16.84
N LEU A 17 5.45 -4.93 15.60
CA LEU A 17 6.39 -5.08 14.48
C LEU A 17 7.58 -4.12 14.59
N SER A 18 7.35 -2.90 15.06
CA SER A 18 8.42 -1.95 15.35
C SER A 18 9.39 -2.52 16.39
N ARG A 19 8.88 -3.15 17.45
CA ARG A 19 9.70 -3.83 18.46
C ARG A 19 10.52 -4.98 17.87
N VAL A 20 9.92 -5.83 17.03
CA VAL A 20 10.63 -6.91 16.32
C VAL A 20 11.75 -6.33 15.45
N ASN A 21 11.47 -5.23 14.74
CA ASN A 21 12.46 -4.57 13.92
C ASN A 21 13.63 -4.00 14.75
N VAL A 22 13.34 -3.31 15.86
CA VAL A 22 14.39 -2.76 16.75
C VAL A 22 15.31 -3.85 17.29
N ASN A 23 14.75 -4.98 17.72
CA ASN A 23 15.54 -6.12 18.18
C ASN A 23 16.43 -6.68 17.07
N ASN A 24 15.86 -6.89 15.88
CA ASN A 24 16.60 -7.38 14.71
C ASN A 24 17.76 -6.44 14.32
N VAL A 25 17.52 -5.13 14.28
CA VAL A 25 18.56 -4.13 13.99
C VAL A 25 19.67 -4.15 15.05
N THR A 26 19.33 -4.41 16.31
CA THR A 26 20.31 -4.49 17.41
C THR A 26 21.16 -5.76 17.34
N GLU A 27 20.58 -6.88 16.91
CA GLU A 27 21.27 -8.17 16.80
C GLU A 27 22.10 -8.30 15.52
N LYS A 28 21.79 -7.49 14.50
CA LYS A 28 22.43 -7.47 13.18
C LYS A 28 23.97 -7.35 13.30
N LYS A 29 24.69 -8.36 12.81
CA LYS A 29 26.17 -8.32 12.70
C LYS A 29 26.67 -7.97 11.30
N SER A 30 25.84 -8.22 10.30
CA SER A 30 26.18 -8.02 8.88
C SER A 30 25.00 -7.43 8.13
N LYS A 31 25.26 -6.86 6.95
CA LYS A 31 24.24 -6.26 6.09
C LYS A 31 23.09 -7.23 5.77
N TYR A 32 23.41 -8.50 5.51
CA TYR A 32 22.45 -9.54 5.09
C TYR A 32 21.64 -10.19 6.23
N ASP A 33 21.88 -9.78 7.47
CA ASP A 33 21.25 -10.39 8.65
C ASP A 33 19.89 -9.76 9.00
N VAL A 34 19.49 -8.73 8.24
CA VAL A 34 18.22 -8.04 8.44
C VAL A 34 17.06 -8.94 7.98
N HIS A 35 15.97 -8.96 8.74
CA HIS A 35 14.75 -9.65 8.34
C HIS A 35 14.19 -9.14 7.01
N ASP A 36 14.04 -10.06 6.07
CA ASP A 36 13.41 -9.80 4.78
C ASP A 36 11.91 -9.49 4.89
N THR A 37 11.36 -8.88 3.84
CA THR A 37 9.92 -8.65 3.70
C THR A 37 9.11 -9.95 3.84
N LYS A 38 9.61 -11.08 3.31
CA LYS A 38 9.00 -12.42 3.47
C LYS A 38 8.93 -12.88 4.92
N TYR A 39 9.93 -12.55 5.74
CA TYR A 39 9.94 -12.88 7.15
C TYR A 39 8.81 -12.15 7.88
N TYR A 40 8.68 -10.84 7.66
CA TYR A 40 7.60 -10.05 8.26
C TYR A 40 6.22 -10.55 7.84
N HIS A 41 6.05 -10.90 6.56
CA HIS A 41 4.80 -11.48 6.06
C HIS A 41 4.44 -12.80 6.75
N SER A 42 5.40 -13.72 6.86
CA SER A 42 5.22 -15.00 7.54
C SER A 42 4.95 -14.82 9.04
N TYR A 43 5.65 -13.89 9.68
CA TYR A 43 5.49 -13.58 11.10
C TYR A 43 4.08 -13.06 11.41
N VAL A 44 3.60 -12.09 10.63
CA VAL A 44 2.25 -11.55 10.77
C VAL A 44 1.20 -12.64 10.52
N SER A 45 1.35 -13.46 9.48
CA SER A 45 0.38 -14.54 9.24
C SER A 45 0.29 -15.54 10.41
N ARG A 46 1.42 -15.90 11.03
CA ARG A 46 1.42 -16.76 12.23
C ARG A 46 0.74 -16.11 13.41
N LEU A 47 0.92 -14.80 13.60
CA LEU A 47 0.28 -14.05 14.66
C LEU A 47 -1.24 -14.02 14.48
N PHE A 48 -1.72 -13.76 13.26
CA PHE A 48 -3.15 -13.80 12.92
C PHE A 48 -3.74 -15.21 13.10
N TYR A 49 -3.02 -16.24 12.69
CA TYR A 49 -3.44 -17.63 12.88
C TYR A 49 -3.53 -18.02 14.37
N ASN A 50 -2.59 -17.58 15.19
CA ASN A 50 -2.62 -17.83 16.64
C ASN A 50 -3.83 -17.16 17.30
N ARG A 51 -4.10 -15.90 16.94
CA ARG A 51 -5.25 -15.12 17.42
C ARG A 51 -6.59 -15.75 17.04
N LYS A 52 -6.69 -16.23 15.80
CA LYS A 52 -7.86 -17.00 15.33
C LYS A 52 -8.14 -18.23 16.20
N ASN A 53 -7.12 -18.98 16.59
CA ASN A 53 -7.31 -20.18 17.43
C ASN A 53 -7.85 -19.86 18.82
N LYS A 54 -7.64 -18.64 19.31
CA LYS A 54 -8.13 -18.15 20.60
C LYS A 54 -9.51 -17.51 20.53
N ILE A 55 -10.14 -17.49 19.36
CA ILE A 55 -11.44 -16.82 19.12
C ILE A 55 -11.35 -15.32 19.48
N ASP A 56 -10.19 -14.73 19.24
CA ASP A 56 -9.91 -13.30 19.42
C ASP A 56 -9.10 -12.82 18.21
N PRO A 57 -9.72 -12.76 17.01
CA PRO A 57 -9.02 -12.35 15.80
C PRO A 57 -8.79 -10.84 15.79
N LEU A 58 -7.67 -10.40 15.21
CA LEU A 58 -7.44 -8.99 14.93
C LEU A 58 -8.22 -8.62 13.66
N PHE A 59 -9.09 -7.62 13.72
CA PHE A 59 -10.02 -7.26 12.64
C PHE A 59 -9.35 -6.42 11.55
N ASN A 60 -8.26 -6.95 11.00
CA ASN A 60 -7.43 -6.28 10.02
C ASN A 60 -7.08 -7.18 8.83
N THR A 61 -6.98 -6.53 7.68
CA THR A 61 -6.35 -7.03 6.46
C THR A 61 -5.11 -6.20 6.22
N ILE A 62 -3.98 -6.87 5.98
CA ILE A 62 -2.67 -6.21 5.97
C ILE A 62 -1.96 -6.52 4.67
N ILE A 63 -1.36 -5.50 4.08
CA ILE A 63 -0.41 -5.65 2.97
C ILE A 63 0.99 -5.34 3.49
N ILE A 64 1.90 -6.26 3.23
CA ILE A 64 3.32 -6.13 3.52
C ILE A 64 4.03 -6.13 2.19
N ALA A 65 4.55 -4.97 1.80
CA ALA A 65 5.26 -4.75 0.55
C ALA A 65 6.66 -4.23 0.86
N GLY A 66 7.64 -4.68 0.08
CA GLY A 66 9.02 -4.26 0.21
C GLY A 66 9.94 -5.00 -0.75
N VAL A 67 11.22 -4.65 -0.70
CA VAL A 67 12.28 -5.36 -1.43
C VAL A 67 12.74 -6.53 -0.57
N ASN A 68 12.92 -7.69 -1.17
CA ASN A 68 13.38 -8.92 -0.52
C ASN A 68 14.89 -9.15 -0.69
N SER A 69 15.54 -8.39 -1.56
CA SER A 69 17.00 -8.41 -1.74
C SER A 69 17.64 -7.25 -1.01
N GLN A 70 18.63 -7.57 -0.18
CA GLN A 70 19.37 -6.59 0.60
C GLN A 70 20.52 -5.94 -0.19
N GLU A 71 20.77 -6.38 -1.43
CA GLU A 71 21.85 -5.86 -2.27
C GLU A 71 21.77 -4.34 -2.45
N TYR A 72 20.55 -3.82 -2.58
CA TYR A 72 20.28 -2.42 -2.88
C TYR A 72 20.42 -1.46 -1.69
N ASP A 73 20.42 -1.97 -0.45
CA ASP A 73 20.43 -1.14 0.76
C ASP A 73 21.82 -0.54 1.04
N ASP A 74 22.00 0.74 0.76
CA ASP A 74 23.26 1.47 0.96
C ASP A 74 23.29 2.29 2.28
N ASN A 75 22.29 2.14 3.17
CA ASN A 75 22.09 3.01 4.33
C ASN A 75 23.23 2.99 5.36
N ASP A 76 23.93 1.86 5.54
CA ASP A 76 25.03 1.74 6.51
C ASP A 76 26.32 2.48 6.10
N LYS A 77 26.42 2.98 4.86
CA LYS A 77 27.64 3.65 4.36
C LYS A 77 27.81 5.10 4.87
N ASN A 78 26.78 5.70 5.47
CA ASN A 78 26.74 7.13 5.81
C ASN A 78 26.87 7.46 7.31
N ILE A 79 27.28 6.52 8.17
CA ILE A 79 27.46 6.79 9.62
C ILE A 79 28.78 7.49 9.95
N LEU A 80 29.75 7.56 9.02
CA LEU A 80 30.95 8.36 9.22
C LEU A 80 30.64 9.84 9.02
N LEU A 81 30.29 10.50 10.13
CA LEU A 81 30.23 11.94 10.30
C LEU A 81 31.52 12.55 9.70
N PHE A 82 31.40 13.56 8.84
CA PHE A 82 32.46 14.30 8.10
C PHE A 82 32.76 13.92 6.65
N SER A 83 31.89 13.17 5.94
CA SER A 83 31.94 13.17 4.48
C SER A 83 31.01 14.24 3.89
N ASP A 84 31.56 15.43 3.62
CA ASP A 84 30.99 16.45 2.72
C ASP A 84 30.95 15.95 1.27
N ASN A 85 30.20 14.86 1.04
CA ASN A 85 29.78 14.44 -0.28
C ASN A 85 28.26 14.50 -0.31
N ILE A 86 27.76 15.70 -0.62
CA ILE A 86 26.46 15.88 -1.26
C ILE A 86 26.49 14.98 -2.51
N LYS A 87 25.88 13.79 -2.43
CA LYS A 87 25.76 12.92 -3.60
C LYS A 87 24.79 13.58 -4.57
N LYS A 88 25.39 14.27 -5.54
CA LYS A 88 24.82 14.61 -6.83
C LYS A 88 24.26 13.34 -7.48
N GLU A 89 23.00 13.43 -7.91
CA GLU A 89 22.29 12.46 -8.76
C GLU A 89 22.11 11.06 -8.16
N GLU A 90 21.18 10.97 -7.22
CA GLU A 90 20.62 9.70 -6.80
C GLU A 90 19.73 9.11 -7.93
N ALA A 91 20.32 8.38 -8.86
CA ALA A 91 19.55 7.64 -9.88
C ALA A 91 18.75 6.51 -9.21
N TYR A 92 17.52 6.27 -9.68
CA TYR A 92 16.78 5.06 -9.33
C TYR A 92 17.49 3.85 -9.94
N LYS A 93 17.70 2.80 -9.15
CA LYS A 93 18.19 1.51 -9.66
C LYS A 93 17.00 0.71 -10.19
N ASP A 94 17.16 0.11 -11.36
CA ASP A 94 16.22 -0.89 -11.87
C ASP A 94 16.32 -2.14 -10.98
N ILE A 95 15.19 -2.53 -10.39
CA ILE A 95 15.08 -3.69 -9.50
C ILE A 95 14.42 -4.81 -10.27
N ASP A 96 14.99 -6.01 -10.22
CA ASP A 96 14.36 -7.19 -10.78
C ASP A 96 13.03 -7.49 -10.09
N LYS A 97 11.99 -7.78 -10.87
CA LYS A 97 10.63 -8.07 -10.34
C LYS A 97 10.61 -9.17 -9.27
N ASN A 98 11.52 -10.15 -9.36
CA ASN A 98 11.61 -11.26 -8.42
C ASN A 98 12.08 -10.85 -7.02
N ASP A 99 12.80 -9.73 -6.92
CA ASP A 99 13.25 -9.18 -5.65
C ASP A 99 12.16 -8.31 -4.99
N LEU A 100 11.12 -7.92 -5.73
CA LEU A 100 9.97 -7.23 -5.18
C LEU A 100 9.00 -8.24 -4.57
N TYR A 101 8.57 -7.97 -3.34
CA TYR A 101 7.65 -8.83 -2.63
C TYR A 101 6.46 -8.03 -2.10
N ILE A 102 5.26 -8.46 -2.47
CA ILE A 102 4.00 -7.94 -1.95
C ILE A 102 3.20 -9.11 -1.42
N GLY A 103 2.99 -9.13 -0.10
CA GLY A 103 2.25 -10.15 0.62
C GLY A 103 0.94 -9.59 1.19
N PHE A 104 -0.11 -10.39 1.12
CA PHE A 104 -1.41 -10.14 1.74
C PHE A 104 -1.60 -11.06 2.93
N VAL A 105 -2.21 -10.54 4.01
CA VAL A 105 -2.66 -11.32 5.16
C VAL A 105 -4.08 -10.90 5.51
N ASP A 106 -4.96 -11.89 5.65
CA ASP A 106 -6.34 -11.71 6.09
C ASP A 106 -6.50 -11.99 7.59
N MET A 107 -7.59 -11.51 8.17
CA MET A 107 -7.99 -11.75 9.58
C MET A 107 -8.00 -13.24 9.93
N HIS A 108 -8.41 -14.09 8.99
CA HIS A 108 -8.49 -15.53 9.18
C HIS A 108 -7.14 -16.28 9.04
N GLY A 109 -6.05 -15.54 8.79
CA GLY A 109 -4.70 -16.08 8.59
C GLY A 109 -4.42 -16.51 7.16
N THR A 110 -5.35 -16.33 6.22
CA THR A 110 -5.09 -16.56 4.79
C THR A 110 -3.97 -15.63 4.33
N ASN A 111 -2.90 -16.21 3.78
CA ASN A 111 -1.77 -15.47 3.26
C ASN A 111 -1.49 -15.88 1.82
N PHE A 112 -1.04 -14.93 1.00
CA PHE A 112 -0.48 -15.19 -0.32
C PHE A 112 0.32 -13.97 -0.78
N ALA A 113 1.15 -14.17 -1.80
CA ALA A 113 1.87 -13.10 -2.49
C ALA A 113 1.41 -13.01 -3.94
N ALA A 114 1.39 -11.81 -4.48
CA ALA A 114 1.02 -11.53 -5.87
C ALA A 114 1.69 -10.24 -6.34
N ASP A 115 1.74 -10.04 -7.65
CA ASP A 115 2.36 -8.86 -8.28
C ASP A 115 1.68 -7.54 -7.91
N TYR A 116 0.37 -7.59 -7.64
CA TYR A 116 -0.43 -6.46 -7.19
C TYR A 116 -1.49 -6.96 -6.21
N ILE A 117 -1.76 -6.16 -5.18
CA ILE A 117 -2.69 -6.50 -4.10
C ILE A 117 -3.52 -5.27 -3.74
N THR A 118 -4.80 -5.51 -3.49
CA THR A 118 -5.76 -4.50 -3.01
C THR A 118 -6.47 -5.03 -1.77
N THR A 119 -6.85 -4.14 -0.85
CA THR A 119 -7.62 -4.45 0.38
C THR A 119 -9.00 -3.79 0.39
N GLY A 120 -9.83 -4.12 1.39
CA GLY A 120 -11.12 -3.46 1.61
C GLY A 120 -12.06 -3.47 0.39
N TYR A 121 -12.79 -2.37 0.18
CA TYR A 121 -13.68 -2.18 -0.97
C TYR A 121 -12.92 -2.02 -2.30
N ALA A 122 -11.63 -1.64 -2.25
CA ALA A 122 -10.80 -1.54 -3.45
C ALA A 122 -10.63 -2.89 -4.17
N ARG A 123 -10.82 -4.01 -3.46
CA ARG A 123 -10.86 -5.36 -4.07
C ARG A 123 -11.94 -5.54 -5.12
N TYR A 124 -13.04 -4.81 -5.04
CA TYR A 124 -14.15 -4.92 -5.99
C TYR A 124 -14.05 -3.90 -7.12
N PHE A 125 -13.65 -2.66 -6.81
CA PHE A 125 -13.64 -1.56 -7.77
C PHE A 125 -12.26 -1.33 -8.42
N ALA A 126 -11.20 -1.23 -7.62
CA ALA A 126 -9.87 -0.91 -8.13
C ALA A 126 -9.17 -2.13 -8.75
N LEU A 127 -9.36 -3.32 -8.17
CA LEU A 127 -8.69 -4.54 -8.60
C LEU A 127 -8.98 -4.91 -10.06
N THR A 128 -10.20 -4.66 -10.55
CA THR A 128 -10.57 -4.93 -11.94
C THR A 128 -9.85 -4.00 -12.92
N LEU A 129 -9.72 -2.72 -12.58
CA LEU A 129 -8.97 -1.75 -13.38
C LEU A 129 -7.48 -2.08 -13.37
N LEU A 130 -6.94 -2.38 -12.18
CA LEU A 130 -5.54 -2.74 -11.99
C LEU A 130 -5.18 -3.99 -12.82
N ARG A 131 -6.01 -5.03 -12.79
CA ARG A 131 -5.81 -6.25 -13.62
C ARG A 131 -5.76 -5.97 -15.12
N ASN A 132 -6.53 -5.01 -15.61
CA ASN A 132 -6.63 -4.73 -17.04
C ASN A 132 -5.47 -3.85 -17.54
N GLN A 133 -5.05 -2.89 -16.72
CA GLN A 133 -4.06 -1.88 -17.13
C GLN A 133 -2.63 -2.19 -16.64
N TYR A 134 -2.46 -3.14 -15.72
CA TYR A 134 -1.14 -3.55 -15.23
C TYR A 134 -0.25 -4.09 -16.35
N LYS A 135 1.01 -3.68 -16.32
CA LYS A 135 2.08 -4.18 -17.18
C LYS A 135 3.30 -4.50 -16.31
N ASP A 136 4.16 -5.39 -16.78
CA ASP A 136 5.44 -5.63 -16.14
C ASP A 136 6.37 -4.42 -16.36
N ASN A 137 7.14 -4.05 -15.34
CA ASN A 137 8.12 -2.96 -15.36
C ASN A 137 7.57 -1.59 -15.80
N MET A 138 6.45 -1.16 -15.21
CA MET A 138 5.88 0.18 -15.44
C MET A 138 6.79 1.29 -14.90
N THR A 139 6.77 2.45 -15.56
CA THR A 139 7.42 3.67 -15.06
C THR A 139 6.67 4.26 -13.86
N GLU A 140 7.33 5.10 -13.05
CA GLU A 140 6.72 5.75 -11.88
C GLU A 140 5.47 6.57 -12.26
N ASP A 141 5.54 7.33 -13.36
CA ASP A 141 4.43 8.17 -13.83
C ASP A 141 3.23 7.36 -14.31
N GLU A 142 3.48 6.25 -15.03
CA GLU A 142 2.42 5.34 -15.47
C GLU A 142 1.73 4.67 -14.27
N ALA A 143 2.51 4.20 -13.30
CA ALA A 143 1.98 3.59 -12.08
C ALA A 143 1.18 4.60 -11.25
N ARG A 144 1.66 5.84 -11.12
CA ARG A 144 0.96 6.94 -10.43
C ARG A 144 -0.37 7.26 -11.09
N THR A 145 -0.40 7.32 -12.43
CA THR A 145 -1.62 7.58 -13.20
C THR A 145 -2.65 6.48 -12.98
N LEU A 146 -2.21 5.21 -13.08
CA LEU A 146 -3.06 4.04 -12.82
C LEU A 146 -3.68 4.05 -11.41
N ILE A 147 -2.86 4.32 -10.39
CA ILE A 147 -3.33 4.38 -8.99
C ILE A 147 -4.33 5.53 -8.80
N ASN A 148 -4.08 6.70 -9.38
CA ASN A 148 -4.99 7.84 -9.32
C ASN A 148 -6.33 7.53 -9.98
N GLU A 149 -6.35 6.83 -11.12
CA GLU A 149 -7.59 6.38 -11.75
C GLU A 149 -8.36 5.39 -10.86
N CYS A 150 -7.66 4.42 -10.26
CA CYS A 150 -8.23 3.46 -9.33
C CYS A 150 -8.88 4.15 -8.12
N LEU A 151 -8.17 5.09 -7.50
CA LEU A 151 -8.63 5.82 -6.32
C LEU A 151 -9.76 6.79 -6.64
N ARG A 152 -9.77 7.38 -7.83
CA ARG A 152 -10.89 8.22 -8.28
C ARG A 152 -12.19 7.42 -8.35
N ILE A 153 -12.15 6.22 -8.92
CA ILE A 153 -13.32 5.32 -8.97
C ILE A 153 -13.75 4.91 -7.56
N LEU A 154 -12.79 4.57 -6.70
CA LEU A 154 -13.06 4.19 -5.33
C LEU A 154 -13.78 5.32 -4.58
N TYR A 155 -13.29 6.56 -4.70
CA TYR A 155 -13.90 7.73 -4.06
C TYR A 155 -15.35 7.96 -4.49
N PHE A 156 -15.70 7.69 -5.75
CA PHE A 156 -17.08 7.85 -6.22
C PHE A 156 -18.05 6.74 -5.77
N ARG A 157 -17.53 5.59 -5.33
CA ARG A 157 -18.37 4.40 -5.02
C ARG A 157 -18.35 4.00 -3.56
N ASP A 158 -17.27 4.26 -2.85
CA ASP A 158 -17.10 3.95 -1.44
C ASP A 158 -17.52 5.15 -0.59
N THR A 159 -18.48 4.92 0.32
CA THR A 159 -19.03 5.95 1.21
C THR A 159 -18.06 6.33 2.34
N THR A 160 -17.04 5.52 2.58
CA THR A 160 -16.03 5.74 3.63
C THR A 160 -14.73 6.34 3.11
N ALA A 161 -14.57 6.41 1.78
CA ALA A 161 -13.37 6.94 1.15
C ALA A 161 -13.32 8.47 1.20
N SER A 162 -12.10 9.00 1.30
CA SER A 162 -11.83 10.44 1.20
C SER A 162 -10.96 10.75 -0.02
N ASN A 163 -10.98 11.99 -0.48
CA ASN A 163 -10.21 12.45 -1.64
C ASN A 163 -8.79 12.94 -1.28
N LYS A 164 -8.38 12.84 -0.01
CA LYS A 164 -7.02 13.14 0.45
C LYS A 164 -6.22 11.85 0.47
N ILE A 165 -5.20 11.78 -0.38
CA ILE A 165 -4.41 10.56 -0.58
C ILE A 165 -2.96 10.84 -0.23
N GLN A 166 -2.33 9.85 0.40
CA GLN A 166 -0.89 9.81 0.64
C GLN A 166 -0.32 8.61 -0.11
N ILE A 167 0.62 8.88 -1.02
CA ILE A 167 1.37 7.83 -1.71
C ILE A 167 2.68 7.61 -0.96
N VAL A 168 2.99 6.35 -0.71
CA VAL A 168 4.26 5.92 -0.12
C VAL A 168 4.91 4.98 -1.11
N LYS A 169 6.15 5.29 -1.50
CA LYS A 169 6.93 4.49 -2.45
C LYS A 169 8.14 3.88 -1.77
N VAL A 170 8.41 2.62 -2.11
CA VAL A 170 9.58 1.89 -1.62
C VAL A 170 10.52 1.76 -2.81
N THR A 171 11.64 2.46 -2.75
CA THR A 171 12.66 2.50 -3.80
C THR A 171 13.94 1.87 -3.28
N SER A 172 14.93 1.67 -4.16
CA SER A 172 16.24 1.13 -3.76
C SER A 172 17.00 2.01 -2.77
N LYS A 173 16.64 3.30 -2.67
CA LYS A 173 17.26 4.25 -1.74
C LYS A 173 16.64 4.20 -0.35
N GLY A 174 15.36 3.83 -0.27
CA GLY A 174 14.60 3.83 0.97
C GLY A 174 13.11 4.02 0.75
N VAL A 175 12.43 4.44 1.81
CA VAL A 175 10.98 4.70 1.80
C VAL A 175 10.74 6.19 1.71
N GLU A 176 10.14 6.63 0.61
CA GLU A 176 9.79 8.02 0.38
C GLU A 176 8.29 8.23 0.63
N TYR A 177 7.98 9.23 1.45
CA TYR A 177 6.61 9.64 1.78
C TYR A 177 6.28 10.90 1.00
N GLU A 178 5.28 10.82 0.13
CA GLU A 178 4.75 12.02 -0.49
C GLU A 178 3.84 12.76 0.48
N GLN A 179 3.75 14.08 0.29
CA GLN A 179 2.81 14.90 1.04
C GLN A 179 1.37 14.56 0.62
N PRO A 180 0.40 14.59 1.57
CA PRO A 180 -0.99 14.34 1.23
C PRO A 180 -1.49 15.37 0.22
N TYR A 181 -2.05 14.91 -0.90
CA TYR A 181 -2.65 15.77 -1.91
C TYR A 181 -4.13 15.43 -2.11
N ILE A 182 -4.86 16.40 -2.65
CA ILE A 182 -6.28 16.25 -2.97
C ILE A 182 -6.37 15.77 -4.41
N LEU A 183 -7.05 14.65 -4.62
CA LEU A 183 -7.32 14.13 -5.96
C LEU A 183 -8.42 14.96 -6.63
N ALA A 184 -8.20 15.35 -7.88
CA ALA A 184 -9.19 16.03 -8.69
C ALA A 184 -10.31 15.04 -9.07
N CYS A 185 -11.45 15.16 -8.41
CA CYS A 185 -12.63 14.32 -8.61
C CYS A 185 -13.76 15.15 -9.18
N GLU A 186 -13.68 15.49 -10.47
CA GLU A 186 -14.76 16.18 -11.17
C GLU A 186 -15.79 15.18 -11.67
N LEU A 187 -17.02 15.26 -11.15
CA LEU A 187 -18.18 14.56 -11.68
C LEU A 187 -18.93 15.51 -12.61
N ASN A 188 -18.87 15.28 -13.92
CA ASN A 188 -19.65 16.06 -14.89
C ASN A 188 -21.12 15.59 -14.86
N SER A 189 -21.89 16.07 -13.87
CA SER A 189 -23.29 15.72 -13.67
C SER A 189 -24.26 16.47 -14.58
N ASP A 190 -23.82 17.54 -15.25
CA ASP A 190 -24.67 18.42 -16.05
C ASP A 190 -25.41 17.66 -17.17
N LYS A 191 -24.81 16.59 -17.69
CA LYS A 191 -25.45 15.72 -18.71
C LYS A 191 -26.48 14.74 -18.13
N TYR A 192 -26.48 14.54 -16.82
CA TYR A 192 -27.35 13.60 -16.11
C TYR A 192 -28.46 14.31 -15.31
N VAL A 193 -28.32 15.62 -15.10
CA VAL A 193 -29.39 16.46 -14.55
C VAL A 193 -30.33 16.82 -15.69
N TYR A 194 -31.45 16.10 -15.80
CA TYR A 194 -32.54 16.54 -16.65
C TYR A 194 -33.23 17.73 -15.97
N PRO A 195 -33.30 18.91 -16.61
CA PRO A 195 -34.01 20.04 -16.01
C PRO A 195 -35.47 19.65 -15.76
N SER A 196 -35.96 19.85 -14.54
CA SER A 196 -37.34 19.52 -14.18
C SER A 196 -38.36 20.23 -15.07
N THR A 197 -37.98 21.35 -15.68
CA THR A 197 -38.76 22.13 -16.64
C THR A 197 -38.94 21.47 -18.00
N MET A 198 -38.10 20.51 -18.37
CA MET A 198 -38.24 19.75 -19.62
C MET A 198 -39.02 18.45 -19.42
N LEU A 199 -39.34 18.06 -18.18
CA LEU A 199 -40.15 16.87 -17.92
C LEU A 199 -41.58 17.12 -18.41
N PRO A 200 -42.21 16.15 -19.10
CA PRO A 200 -43.62 16.28 -19.45
C PRO A 200 -44.45 16.46 -18.17
N SER A 201 -45.51 17.28 -18.21
CA SER A 201 -46.30 17.66 -17.02
C SER A 201 -47.05 16.48 -16.35
N THR A 202 -46.92 15.27 -16.87
CA THR A 202 -47.62 14.04 -16.45
C THR A 202 -46.76 13.15 -15.54
N GLY A 203 -46.08 13.75 -14.56
CA GLY A 203 -45.13 13.05 -13.67
C GLY A 203 -45.49 12.99 -12.18
N CYS A 204 -46.71 13.37 -11.77
CA CYS A 204 -47.24 13.05 -10.44
C CYS A 204 -48.20 11.86 -10.54
N MET A 205 -47.68 10.65 -10.35
CA MET A 205 -48.49 9.50 -9.97
C MET A 205 -47.68 8.65 -8.99
N TRP A 206 -48.26 8.49 -7.79
CA TRP A 206 -47.76 7.96 -6.51
C TRP A 206 -46.96 8.93 -5.64
#